data_AF-A0A014KZB5-F1
#
_entry.id   AF-A0A014KZB5-F1
#
_cell.length_a   1.000
_cell.length_b   1.000
_cell.length_c   1.000
_cell.angle_alpha   90.00
_cell.angle_beta   90.00
_cell.angle_gamma   90.00
#
_symmetry.space_group_name_H-M   'P 1'
#
loop_
_entity.id
_entity.type
_entity.pdbx_description
1 polymer ?
#
loop_
_entity_poly.entity_id
_entity_poly.type
_entity_poly.pdbx_seq_one_letter_code
_entity_poly.pdbx_strand_id
1 'polypeptide(L)'
;MSNNTPLPDYDLVDVTDVTAPAQLRALANPLRNAILELLLERAATVSELAAALGRPKSTVAHHVSALADAQLLKVVRTRRVRAIDERYYGRTARIFRVGTISPTDGAEAPYCNNDLATAAAESAPAHQADQLSSIVRHVRIPREQAREFWARVLELANDYAQLPRGGDVVYGFAAGLYPTDYPALPEADAPAKNPD
;
A
#
# COMPACT_ATOMS: atom_id res chain seq x y z
N MET A 1 7.17 29.69 6.80
CA MET A 1 8.16 28.62 6.59
C MET A 1 7.51 27.31 7.01
N SER A 2 7.01 26.52 6.07
CA SER A 2 6.38 25.24 6.38
C SER A 2 7.47 24.24 6.73
N ASN A 3 7.60 23.88 8.01
CA ASN A 3 8.43 22.76 8.43
C ASN A 3 7.79 21.48 7.90
N ASN A 4 8.10 21.12 6.65
CA ASN A 4 7.74 19.84 6.09
C ASN A 4 8.70 18.80 6.67
N THR A 5 8.48 18.42 7.93
CA THR A 5 9.16 17.26 8.51
C THR A 5 8.68 16.07 7.68
N PRO A 6 9.56 15.38 6.91
CA PRO A 6 9.12 14.21 6.16
C PRO A 6 8.50 13.23 7.14
N LEU A 7 7.28 12.80 6.86
CA LEU A 7 6.66 11.65 7.49
C LEU A 7 7.02 10.44 6.65
N PRO A 8 7.47 9.31 7.21
CA PRO A 8 7.85 9.10 8.61
C PRO A 8 9.10 9.88 9.03
N ASP A 9 9.35 9.97 10.34
CA ASP A 9 10.45 10.68 11.03
C ASP A 9 11.88 10.11 10.77
N TYR A 10 12.10 9.49 9.61
CA TYR A 10 13.36 8.87 9.18
C TYR A 10 13.44 8.71 7.64
N ASP A 11 14.66 8.57 7.11
CA ASP A 11 14.88 8.36 5.67
C ASP A 11 14.47 6.95 5.22
N LEU A 12 13.77 6.87 4.09
CA LEU A 12 13.39 5.63 3.42
C LEU A 12 13.26 5.87 1.90
N VAL A 13 13.33 4.79 1.12
CA VAL A 13 13.19 4.87 -0.34
C VAL A 13 11.72 5.13 -0.71
N ASP A 14 11.43 5.88 -1.77
CA ASP A 14 10.04 6.12 -2.17
C ASP A 14 9.35 4.85 -2.69
N VAL A 15 10.01 4.13 -3.61
CA VAL A 15 9.46 2.90 -4.18
C VAL A 15 10.54 1.81 -4.21
N THR A 16 10.20 0.62 -3.73
CA THR A 16 11.02 -0.58 -3.84
C THR A 16 10.24 -1.69 -4.54
N ASP A 17 10.85 -2.28 -5.56
CA ASP A 17 10.32 -3.50 -6.18
C ASP A 17 10.56 -4.72 -5.30
N VAL A 18 9.48 -5.44 -5.02
CA VAL A 18 9.47 -6.67 -4.23
C VAL A 18 9.30 -7.85 -5.19
N THR A 19 10.37 -8.63 -5.32
CA THR A 19 10.40 -9.83 -6.18
C THR A 19 10.84 -11.08 -5.41
N ALA A 20 11.45 -10.92 -4.23
CA ALA A 20 11.94 -12.05 -3.44
C ALA A 20 10.78 -12.82 -2.78
N PRO A 21 10.74 -14.17 -2.85
CA PRO A 21 9.66 -14.97 -2.24
C PRO A 21 9.44 -14.71 -0.75
N ALA A 22 10.50 -14.42 0.01
CA ALA A 22 10.39 -14.09 1.43
C ALA A 22 9.63 -12.78 1.69
N GLN A 23 9.87 -11.76 0.86
CA GLN A 23 9.16 -10.48 0.94
C GLN A 23 7.71 -10.62 0.51
N LEU A 24 7.44 -11.37 -0.56
CA LEU A 24 6.08 -11.64 -1.02
C LEU A 24 5.24 -12.36 0.04
N ARG A 25 5.81 -13.40 0.68
CA ARG A 25 5.16 -14.09 1.81
C ARG A 25 4.98 -13.18 3.03
N ALA A 26 5.86 -12.20 3.21
CA ALA A 26 5.73 -11.23 4.30
C ALA A 26 4.55 -10.27 4.06
N LEU A 27 4.36 -9.81 2.83
CA LEU A 27 3.26 -8.92 2.41
C LEU A 27 1.88 -9.63 2.34
N ALA A 28 1.85 -10.95 2.24
CA ALA A 28 0.59 -11.72 2.19
C ALA A 28 -0.14 -11.83 3.55
N ASN A 29 0.41 -11.28 4.64
CA ASN A 29 -0.18 -11.39 5.97
C ASN A 29 -0.88 -10.07 6.39
N PRO A 30 -2.19 -10.08 6.71
CA PRO A 30 -2.93 -8.86 7.08
C PRO A 30 -2.35 -8.10 8.28
N LEU A 31 -1.89 -8.81 9.32
CA LEU A 31 -1.31 -8.16 10.49
C LEU A 31 0.04 -7.51 10.18
N ARG A 32 0.82 -8.09 9.26
CA ARG A 32 2.06 -7.47 8.77
C ARG A 32 1.78 -6.23 7.94
N ASN A 33 0.73 -6.23 7.10
CA ASN A 33 0.33 -5.04 6.35
C ASN A 33 -0.12 -3.92 7.28
N ALA A 34 -0.93 -4.22 8.29
CA ALA A 34 -1.32 -3.24 9.31
C ALA A 34 -0.10 -2.65 10.05
N ILE A 35 0.92 -3.47 10.36
CA ILE A 35 2.19 -2.97 10.93
C ILE A 35 2.91 -2.04 9.95
N LEU A 36 3.02 -2.41 8.68
CA LEU A 36 3.66 -1.58 7.66
C LEU A 36 2.91 -0.25 7.47
N GLU A 37 1.59 -0.24 7.54
CA GLU A 37 0.77 0.97 7.46
C GLU A 37 0.99 1.90 8.64
N LEU A 38 0.96 1.39 9.88
CA LEU A 38 1.25 2.20 11.09
C LEU A 38 2.63 2.86 11.02
N LEU A 39 3.61 2.17 10.43
CA LEU A 39 4.98 2.69 10.31
C LEU A 39 5.16 3.74 9.20
N LEU A 40 4.12 4.05 8.42
CA LEU A 40 4.07 5.26 7.58
C LEU A 40 3.81 6.53 8.39
N GLU A 41 3.21 6.40 9.58
CA GLU A 41 2.97 7.54 10.46
C GLU A 41 4.28 8.00 11.12
N ARG A 42 5.00 7.05 11.73
CA ARG A 42 6.29 7.29 12.41
C ARG A 42 6.96 5.97 12.71
N ALA A 43 8.23 6.03 13.10
CA ALA A 43 8.88 4.88 13.70
C ALA A 43 8.22 4.51 15.03
N ALA A 44 8.04 3.21 15.27
CA ALA A 44 7.37 2.71 16.48
C ALA A 44 8.09 1.50 17.08
N THR A 45 7.96 1.34 18.40
CA THR A 45 8.44 0.14 19.09
C THR A 45 7.43 -1.00 18.98
N VAL A 46 7.87 -2.23 19.25
CA VAL A 46 6.95 -3.39 19.31
C VAL A 46 5.85 -3.17 20.35
N SER A 47 6.15 -2.46 21.44
CA SER A 47 5.17 -2.14 22.49
C SER A 47 4.08 -1.20 21.96
N GLU A 48 4.47 -0.16 21.21
CA GLU A 48 3.54 0.81 20.63
C GLU A 48 2.67 0.18 19.54
N LEU A 49 3.26 -0.64 18.66
CA LEU A 49 2.53 -1.38 17.63
C LEU A 49 1.53 -2.37 18.24
N ALA A 50 1.91 -3.08 19.30
CA ALA A 50 1.03 -3.99 20.02
C ALA A 50 -0.18 -3.29 20.65
N ALA A 51 0.05 -2.12 21.24
CA ALA A 51 -1.01 -1.29 21.80
C ALA A 51 -1.97 -0.80 20.71
N ALA A 52 -1.44 -0.26 19.60
CA ALA A 52 -2.24 0.24 18.49
C ALA A 52 -3.09 -0.86 17.81
N LEU A 53 -2.54 -2.06 17.66
CA LEU A 53 -3.21 -3.18 17.01
C LEU A 53 -4.14 -3.97 17.96
N GLY A 54 -4.12 -3.69 19.26
CA GLY A 54 -4.85 -4.49 20.26
C GLY A 54 -4.43 -5.97 20.24
N ARG A 55 -3.13 -6.24 20.10
CA ARG A 55 -2.56 -7.60 19.98
C ARG A 55 -1.48 -7.86 21.03
N PRO A 56 -1.24 -9.12 21.45
CA PRO A 56 -0.16 -9.45 22.38
C PRO A 56 1.21 -9.05 21.84
N LYS A 57 2.07 -8.54 22.73
CA LYS A 57 3.43 -8.08 22.38
C LYS A 57 4.29 -9.18 21.72
N SER A 58 4.16 -10.43 22.17
CA SER A 58 4.85 -11.59 21.58
C SER A 58 4.44 -11.85 20.13
N THR A 59 3.14 -11.75 19.83
CA THR A 59 2.62 -11.89 18.47
C THR A 59 3.17 -10.79 17.57
N VAL A 60 3.08 -9.53 17.99
CA VAL A 60 3.61 -8.40 17.20
C VAL A 60 5.13 -8.50 17.03
N ALA A 61 5.87 -8.91 18.06
CA ALA A 61 7.32 -9.13 17.97
C ALA A 61 7.68 -10.14 16.87
N HIS A 62 6.93 -11.25 16.77
CA HIS A 62 7.13 -12.26 15.73
C HIS A 62 6.93 -11.67 14.32
N HIS A 63 5.86 -10.89 14.11
CA HIS A 63 5.59 -10.26 12.82
C HIS A 63 6.62 -9.17 12.46
N VAL A 64 7.05 -8.37 13.43
CA VAL A 64 8.12 -7.37 13.25
C VAL A 64 9.44 -8.04 12.88
N SER A 65 9.79 -9.16 13.54
CA SER A 65 10.99 -9.94 13.17
C SER A 65 10.91 -10.43 11.73
N ALA A 66 9.80 -11.08 11.36
CA ALA A 66 9.63 -11.60 10.01
C ALA A 66 9.70 -10.51 8.92
N LEU A 67 9.18 -9.31 9.21
CA LEU A 67 9.28 -8.16 8.32
C LEU A 67 10.71 -7.59 8.24
N ALA A 68 11.45 -7.57 9.35
CA ALA A 68 12.85 -7.17 9.38
C ALA A 68 13.76 -8.18 8.65
N ASP A 69 13.51 -9.48 8.83
CA ASP A 69 14.22 -10.57 8.15
C ASP A 69 13.97 -10.51 6.63
N ALA A 70 12.78 -10.09 6.21
CA ALA A 70 12.43 -9.82 4.81
C ALA A 70 12.97 -8.47 4.28
N GLN A 71 13.71 -7.70 5.08
CA GLN A 71 14.22 -6.37 4.72
C GLN A 71 13.12 -5.35 4.36
N LEU A 72 11.91 -5.55 4.87
CA LEU A 72 10.80 -4.59 4.74
C LEU A 72 10.80 -3.57 5.88
N LEU A 73 11.41 -3.93 7.02
CA LEU A 73 11.66 -3.05 8.16
C LEU A 73 13.15 -2.92 8.47
N LYS A 74 13.52 -1.80 9.09
CA LYS A 74 14.83 -1.54 9.67
C LYS A 74 14.69 -0.89 11.03
N VAL A 75 15.69 -1.03 11.89
CA VAL A 75 15.79 -0.25 13.13
C VAL A 75 16.28 1.15 12.75
N VAL A 76 15.48 2.17 13.03
CA VAL A 76 15.78 3.56 12.65
C VAL A 76 16.32 4.38 13.82
N ARG A 77 16.00 3.99 15.05
CA ARG A 77 16.61 4.54 16.27
C ARG A 77 16.53 3.52 17.42
N THR A 78 17.42 3.68 18.38
CA THR A 78 17.38 2.94 19.65
C THR A 78 17.36 3.93 20.81
N ARG A 79 16.48 3.70 21.79
CA ARG A 79 16.41 4.50 23.01
C ARG A 79 16.60 3.60 24.21
N ARG A 80 17.50 3.98 25.12
CA ARG A 80 17.66 3.30 26.40
C ARG A 80 16.59 3.76 27.37
N VAL A 81 15.78 2.84 27.86
CA VAL A 81 14.78 3.09 28.91
C VAL A 81 15.17 2.24 30.11
N ARG A 82 15.69 2.89 31.16
CA ARG A 82 16.34 2.23 32.30
C ARG A 82 17.54 1.38 31.82
N ALA A 83 17.49 0.06 32.05
CA ALA A 83 18.53 -0.91 31.68
C ALA A 83 18.22 -1.68 30.38
N ILE A 84 17.17 -1.31 29.64
CA ILE A 84 16.73 -2.02 28.43
C ILE A 84 16.82 -1.08 27.22
N ASP A 85 17.43 -1.57 26.13
CA ASP A 85 17.45 -0.87 24.85
C ASP A 85 16.16 -1.15 24.06
N GLU A 86 15.36 -0.11 23.86
CA GLU A 86 14.14 -0.19 23.06
C GLU A 86 14.43 0.22 21.61
N ARG A 87 14.09 -0.65 20.66
CA ARG A 87 14.30 -0.44 19.22
C ARG A 87 13.03 0.13 18.60
N TYR A 88 13.18 1.20 17.82
CA TYR A 88 12.13 1.73 16.97
C TYR A 88 12.34 1.22 15.56
N TYR A 89 11.29 0.62 15.01
CA TYR A 89 11.28 0.08 13.66
C TYR A 89 10.65 1.09 12.71
N GLY A 90 11.15 1.11 11.48
CA GLY A 90 10.62 1.89 10.37
C GLY A 90 10.68 1.08 9.07
N ARG A 91 9.87 1.47 8.10
CA ARG A 91 9.85 0.87 6.76
C ARG A 91 11.16 1.14 6.02
N THR A 92 11.53 0.23 5.12
CA THR A 92 12.64 0.46 4.19
C THR A 92 12.21 1.26 2.95
N ALA A 93 10.92 1.20 2.59
CA ALA A 93 10.34 2.00 1.51
C ALA A 93 8.91 2.48 1.79
N ARG A 94 8.52 3.61 1.20
CA ARG A 94 7.15 4.15 1.28
C ARG A 94 6.19 3.23 0.56
N ILE A 95 6.54 2.79 -0.65
CA ILE A 95 5.75 1.89 -1.47
C ILE A 95 6.55 0.61 -1.74
N PHE A 96 5.96 -0.54 -1.40
CA PHE A 96 6.44 -1.85 -1.82
C PHE A 96 5.66 -2.27 -3.07
N ARG A 97 6.28 -2.11 -4.24
CA ARG A 97 5.67 -2.49 -5.51
C ARG A 97 5.97 -3.97 -5.76
N VAL A 98 4.95 -4.82 -5.80
CA VAL A 98 5.15 -6.22 -6.21
C VAL A 98 5.57 -6.22 -7.68
N GLY A 99 6.81 -6.65 -7.94
CA GLY A 99 7.33 -6.73 -9.30
C GLY A 99 6.58 -7.77 -10.13
N THR A 100 6.72 -7.73 -11.46
CA THR A 100 6.10 -8.72 -12.34
C THR A 100 6.81 -10.06 -12.14
N ILE A 101 6.24 -10.94 -11.32
CA ILE A 101 6.67 -12.32 -11.21
C ILE A 101 6.25 -13.00 -12.51
N SER A 102 7.21 -13.38 -13.35
CA SER A 102 6.89 -14.18 -14.53
C SER A 102 6.28 -15.52 -14.06
N PRO A 103 5.18 -16.01 -14.65
CA PRO A 103 4.49 -17.23 -14.19
C PRO A 103 5.29 -18.53 -14.39
N THR A 104 6.60 -18.47 -14.64
CA THR A 104 7.42 -19.63 -15.00
C THR A 104 7.89 -20.48 -13.83
N ASP A 105 7.73 -20.03 -12.58
CA ASP A 105 8.09 -20.84 -11.42
C ASP A 105 6.83 -21.36 -10.72
N GLY A 106 6.48 -22.61 -11.04
CA GLY A 106 5.29 -23.36 -10.64
C GLY A 106 5.07 -23.61 -9.15
N ALA A 107 4.86 -22.55 -8.36
CA ALA A 107 4.22 -22.63 -7.06
C ALA A 107 3.24 -21.46 -6.96
N GLU A 108 1.97 -21.75 -6.60
CA GLU A 108 0.86 -20.81 -6.41
C GLU A 108 1.36 -19.38 -6.14
N ALA A 109 1.14 -18.48 -7.10
CA ALA A 109 1.49 -17.08 -6.95
C ALA A 109 0.95 -16.61 -5.60
N PRO A 110 1.82 -16.16 -4.66
CA PRO A 110 1.40 -15.87 -3.30
C PRO A 110 0.28 -14.84 -3.40
N TYR A 111 -0.94 -15.29 -3.05
CA TYR A 111 -2.17 -14.52 -3.18
C TYR A 111 -1.93 -13.12 -2.64
N CYS A 112 -1.78 -12.16 -3.55
CA CYS A 112 -1.86 -10.75 -3.18
C CYS A 112 -3.28 -10.58 -2.66
N ASN A 113 -3.44 -10.10 -1.42
CA ASN A 113 -4.76 -9.75 -0.91
C ASN A 113 -5.42 -8.82 -1.94
N ASN A 114 -6.68 -9.10 -2.27
CA ASN A 114 -7.41 -8.24 -3.18
C ASN A 114 -7.78 -6.96 -2.44
N ASP A 115 -6.96 -5.92 -2.59
CA ASP A 115 -7.15 -4.64 -1.89
C ASP A 115 -8.52 -4.02 -2.18
N LEU A 116 -9.09 -4.24 -3.36
CA LEU A 116 -10.47 -3.81 -3.67
C LEU A 116 -11.52 -4.60 -2.88
N ALA A 117 -11.31 -5.89 -2.65
CA ALA A 117 -12.21 -6.69 -1.80
C ALA A 117 -12.09 -6.28 -0.32
N THR A 118 -10.87 -6.01 0.16
CA THR A 118 -10.63 -5.45 1.49
C THR A 118 -11.32 -4.09 1.64
N ALA A 119 -11.10 -3.19 0.69
CA ALA A 119 -11.70 -1.85 0.69
C ALA A 119 -13.23 -1.92 0.61
N ALA A 120 -13.80 -2.85 -0.16
CA ALA A 120 -15.25 -3.06 -0.21
C ALA A 120 -15.81 -3.51 1.15
N ALA A 121 -15.10 -4.38 1.87
CA ALA A 121 -15.49 -4.80 3.21
C ALA A 121 -15.34 -3.68 4.25
N GLU A 122 -14.20 -2.97 4.23
CA GLU A 122 -13.90 -1.86 5.15
C GLU A 122 -14.88 -0.70 4.99
N SER A 123 -15.22 -0.35 3.75
CA SER A 123 -16.10 0.78 3.45
C SER A 123 -17.60 0.45 3.58
N ALA A 124 -17.98 -0.80 3.85
CA ALA A 124 -19.38 -1.19 3.96
C ALA A 124 -20.19 -0.36 4.99
N PRO A 125 -19.68 -0.07 6.22
CA PRO A 125 -20.38 0.80 7.16
C PRO A 125 -20.49 2.25 6.66
N ALA A 126 -19.45 2.78 6.02
CA ALA A 126 -19.45 4.13 5.45
C ALA A 126 -20.45 4.24 4.28
N HIS A 127 -20.60 3.18 3.47
CA HIS A 127 -21.63 3.10 2.43
C HIS A 127 -23.04 3.11 3.02
N GLN A 128 -23.30 2.30 4.05
CA GLN A 128 -24.59 2.26 4.73
C GLN A 128 -24.96 3.60 5.38
N ALA A 129 -23.96 4.36 5.83
CA ALA A 129 -24.12 5.68 6.43
C ALA A 129 -24.16 6.84 5.40
N ASP A 130 -24.12 6.56 4.09
CA ASP A 130 -24.05 7.55 3.01
C ASP A 130 -22.83 8.51 3.10
N GLN A 131 -21.71 7.98 3.58
CA GLN A 131 -20.43 8.71 3.75
C GLN A 131 -19.36 8.24 2.75
N LEU A 132 -19.64 7.21 1.96
CA LEU A 132 -18.73 6.69 0.94
C LEU A 132 -18.97 7.35 -0.42
N SER A 133 -17.99 8.12 -0.90
CA SER A 133 -17.92 8.54 -2.30
C SER A 133 -17.09 7.55 -3.11
N SER A 134 -17.64 6.96 -4.17
CA SER A 134 -16.92 6.03 -5.05
C SER A 134 -17.28 6.24 -6.52
N ILE A 135 -16.37 5.87 -7.42
CA ILE A 135 -16.55 5.99 -8.87
C ILE A 135 -15.91 4.81 -9.59
N VAL A 136 -16.63 4.22 -10.56
CA VAL A 136 -16.12 3.19 -11.46
C VAL A 136 -16.32 3.66 -12.90
N ARG A 137 -15.28 3.50 -13.74
CA ARG A 137 -15.29 3.86 -15.17
C ARG A 137 -14.62 2.77 -15.98
N HIS A 138 -15.18 2.50 -17.15
CA HIS A 138 -14.64 1.54 -18.11
C HIS A 138 -14.25 2.29 -19.38
N VAL A 139 -13.00 2.11 -19.82
CA VAL A 139 -12.46 2.74 -21.03
C VAL A 139 -11.57 1.73 -21.75
N ARG A 140 -11.73 1.58 -23.06
CA ARG A 140 -10.81 0.79 -23.90
C ARG A 140 -9.59 1.64 -24.23
N ILE A 141 -8.42 1.25 -23.69
CA ILE A 141 -7.14 1.90 -23.94
C ILE A 141 -6.02 0.86 -24.10
N PRO A 142 -4.93 1.18 -24.81
CA PRO A 142 -3.72 0.35 -24.83
C PRO A 142 -3.14 0.13 -23.44
N ARG A 143 -2.48 -1.01 -23.24
CA ARG A 143 -1.85 -1.39 -21.97
C ARG A 143 -0.83 -0.35 -21.47
N GLU A 144 -0.16 0.32 -22.39
CA GLU A 144 0.85 1.35 -22.10
C GLU A 144 0.21 2.57 -21.42
N GLN A 145 -0.89 3.07 -21.98
CA GLN A 145 -1.66 4.18 -21.41
C GLN A 145 -2.27 3.81 -20.05
N ALA A 146 -2.72 2.57 -19.89
CA ALA A 146 -3.20 2.06 -18.60
C ALA A 146 -2.08 2.10 -17.54
N ARG A 147 -0.85 1.71 -17.90
CA ARG A 147 0.31 1.78 -17.00
C ARG A 147 0.69 3.22 -16.63
N GLU A 148 0.71 4.12 -17.60
CA GLU A 148 0.99 5.54 -17.37
C GLU A 148 -0.05 6.22 -16.48
N PHE A 149 -1.33 5.88 -16.66
CA PHE A 149 -2.39 6.34 -15.77
C PHE A 149 -2.21 5.80 -14.36
N TRP A 150 -1.91 4.50 -14.23
CA TRP A 150 -1.67 3.89 -12.92
C TRP A 150 -0.49 4.50 -12.17
N ALA A 151 0.59 4.88 -12.86
CA ALA A 151 1.72 5.57 -12.25
C ALA A 151 1.28 6.89 -11.57
N ARG A 152 0.42 7.68 -12.22
CA ARG A 152 -0.16 8.91 -11.62
C ARG A 152 -1.06 8.63 -10.43
N VAL A 153 -1.81 7.51 -10.45
CA VAL A 153 -2.62 7.09 -9.30
C VAL A 153 -1.74 6.71 -8.11
N LEU A 154 -0.59 6.08 -8.35
CA LEU A 154 0.39 5.78 -7.30
C LEU A 154 1.01 7.05 -6.72
N GLU A 155 1.31 8.06 -7.55
CA GLU A 155 1.75 9.38 -7.07
C GLU A 155 0.69 10.03 -6.19
N LEU A 156 -0.58 10.02 -6.61
CA LEU A 156 -1.69 10.53 -5.82
C LEU A 156 -1.86 9.79 -4.49
N ALA A 157 -1.68 8.46 -4.48
CA ALA A 157 -1.69 7.66 -3.27
C ALA A 157 -0.54 8.04 -2.32
N ASN A 158 0.63 8.38 -2.86
CA ASN A 158 1.76 8.88 -2.08
C ASN A 158 1.46 10.25 -1.46
N ASP A 159 0.88 11.17 -2.23
CA ASP A 159 0.45 12.48 -1.73
C ASP A 159 -0.55 12.33 -0.59
N TYR A 160 -1.53 11.42 -0.75
CA TYR A 160 -2.50 11.08 0.29
C TYR A 160 -1.82 10.56 1.56
N ALA A 161 -0.85 9.66 1.41
CA ALA A 161 -0.10 9.10 2.53
C ALA A 161 0.72 10.16 3.29
N GLN A 162 1.06 11.30 2.68
CA GLN A 162 1.83 12.38 3.30
C GLN A 162 0.97 13.48 3.95
N LEU A 163 -0.36 13.39 3.86
CA LEU A 163 -1.25 14.38 4.47
C LEU A 163 -1.04 14.47 5.99
N PRO A 164 -1.08 15.68 6.58
CA PRO A 164 -0.93 15.86 8.03
C PRO A 164 -1.94 15.00 8.80
N ARG A 165 -1.46 14.27 9.82
CA ARG A 165 -2.33 13.48 10.69
C ARG A 165 -3.08 14.38 11.67
N GLY A 166 -4.39 14.20 11.75
CA GLY A 166 -5.28 14.94 12.65
C GLY A 166 -6.74 14.60 12.41
N GLY A 167 -7.62 15.05 13.31
CA GLY A 167 -9.04 14.73 13.31
C GLY A 167 -9.37 13.38 13.97
N ASP A 168 -10.68 13.10 14.07
CA ASP A 168 -11.20 11.90 14.76
C ASP A 168 -11.68 10.82 13.78
N VAL A 169 -11.57 11.06 12.47
CA VAL A 169 -12.05 10.18 11.40
C VAL A 169 -10.87 9.68 10.57
N VAL A 170 -10.74 8.37 10.43
CA VAL A 170 -9.80 7.74 9.51
C VAL A 170 -10.49 7.57 8.16
N TYR A 171 -9.87 8.11 7.12
CA TYR A 171 -10.31 7.90 5.74
C TYR A 171 -9.43 6.83 5.10
N GLY A 172 -10.04 5.90 4.38
CA GLY A 172 -9.34 4.96 3.52
C GLY A 172 -9.36 5.46 2.08
N PHE A 173 -8.22 5.39 1.38
CA PHE A 173 -8.14 5.62 -0.06
C PHE A 173 -7.85 4.29 -0.76
N ALA A 174 -8.77 3.85 -1.61
CA ALA A 174 -8.61 2.66 -2.43
C ALA A 174 -8.71 3.03 -3.91
N ALA A 175 -7.78 2.52 -4.71
CA ALA A 175 -7.80 2.62 -6.16
C ALA A 175 -7.38 1.28 -6.76
N GLY A 176 -7.92 0.94 -7.91
CA GLY A 176 -7.54 -0.27 -8.64
C GLY A 176 -7.75 -0.09 -10.14
N LEU A 177 -6.89 -0.74 -10.93
CA LEU A 177 -6.96 -0.76 -12.38
C LEU A 177 -6.79 -2.21 -12.85
N TYR A 178 -7.79 -2.73 -13.56
CA TYR A 178 -7.83 -4.12 -14.01
C TYR A 178 -8.43 -4.22 -15.42
N PRO A 179 -7.98 -5.19 -16.23
CA PRO A 179 -8.66 -5.51 -17.48
C PRO A 179 -10.04 -6.12 -17.18
N THR A 180 -11.01 -5.84 -18.03
CA THR A 180 -12.39 -6.35 -17.94
C THR A 180 -12.95 -6.57 -19.34
N ASP A 181 -13.90 -7.48 -19.48
CA ASP A 181 -14.63 -7.75 -20.72
C ASP A 181 -15.83 -6.81 -20.90
N TYR A 182 -15.78 -5.61 -20.30
CA TYR A 182 -16.84 -4.63 -20.41
C TYR A 182 -17.07 -4.26 -21.89
N PRO A 183 -18.33 -4.21 -22.37
CA PRO A 183 -18.61 -3.90 -23.77
C PRO A 183 -17.97 -2.59 -24.22
N ALA A 184 -17.42 -2.60 -25.43
CA ALA A 184 -16.86 -1.42 -26.06
C ALA A 184 -17.46 -1.27 -27.47
N LEU A 185 -17.75 -0.03 -27.84
CA LEU A 185 -18.15 0.30 -29.19
C LEU A 185 -17.02 -0.09 -30.17
N PRO A 186 -17.36 -0.50 -31.41
CA PRO A 186 -16.36 -0.68 -32.45
C PRO A 186 -15.62 0.65 -32.68
N GLU A 187 -14.39 0.56 -33.20
CA GLU A 187 -13.69 1.77 -33.65
C GLU A 187 -14.54 2.47 -34.70
N ALA A 188 -14.73 3.78 -34.54
CA ALA A 188 -15.43 4.55 -35.54
C ALA A 188 -14.65 4.49 -36.85
N ASP A 189 -15.33 4.17 -37.96
CA ASP A 189 -14.73 4.26 -39.29
C ASP A 189 -14.11 5.65 -39.46
N ALA A 190 -12.83 5.69 -39.86
CA ALA A 190 -12.17 6.94 -40.16
C ALA A 190 -13.04 7.71 -41.18
N PRO A 191 -13.30 9.01 -40.97
CA PRO A 191 -14.11 9.78 -41.90
C PRO A 191 -13.54 9.61 -43.30
N ALA A 192 -14.39 9.16 -44.24
CA ALA A 192 -14.01 9.01 -45.63
C ALA A 192 -13.30 10.29 -46.06
N LYS A 193 -12.05 10.20 -46.50
CA LYS A 193 -11.37 11.31 -47.14
C LYS A 193 -12.30 11.80 -48.25
N ASN A 194 -12.80 13.04 -48.11
CA ASN A 194 -13.55 13.67 -49.18
C ASN A 194 -12.70 13.58 -50.46
N PRO A 195 -13.24 13.06 -51.57
CA PRO A 195 -12.59 13.26 -52.85
C PRO A 195 -12.69 14.75 -53.18
N ASP A 196 -11.56 15.35 -53.52
CA ASP A 196 -11.45 16.70 -54.09
C ASP A 196 -12.29 16.86 -55.37
#